data_AF-A0A4P5Z9F6-F1
#
_entry.id   AF-A0A4P5Z9F6-F1
#
_cell.length_a   1.000
_cell.length_b   1.000
_cell.length_c   1.000
_cell.angle_alpha   90.00
_cell.angle_beta   90.00
_cell.angle_gamma   90.00
#
_symmetry.space_group_name_H-M   'P 1'
#
loop_
_entity.id
_entity.type
_entity.pdbx_description
1 polymer ?
#
loop_
_entity_poly.entity_id
_entity_poly.type
_entity_poly.pdbx_seq_one_letter_code
_entity_poly.pdbx_strand_id
1 'polypeptide(L)'
;MHANPLIVGLSVALFLAVGLLVFGVGRIVYGIAHYYLRERKPERQFRHPELGLFTSDDDLWMCEVRRDGRDIRIVVGGTESAPSEKLLAQGQEILGRFAEVEQRAIEFLRTREAEVLDGTLELYALDIIDEQRPDDFTFEFIDSRNGERAWRVEFVAGEPRHTGFDD
;
A
#
# COMPACT_ATOMS: atom_id res chain seq x y z
N MET A 1 -53.13 -45.71 11.29
CA MET A 1 -52.29 -44.80 12.11
C MET A 1 -52.63 -43.38 11.72
N HIS A 2 -53.37 -42.66 12.56
CA HIS A 2 -53.61 -41.23 12.37
C HIS A 2 -52.44 -40.47 12.98
N ALA A 3 -51.74 -39.65 12.19
CA ALA A 3 -50.68 -38.78 12.70
C ALA A 3 -51.28 -37.76 13.67
N ASN A 4 -50.61 -37.56 14.81
CA ASN A 4 -51.05 -36.59 15.82
C ASN A 4 -50.92 -35.17 15.25
N PRO A 5 -52.02 -34.37 15.20
CA PRO A 5 -51.99 -33.02 14.65
C PRO A 5 -50.97 -32.10 15.33
N LEU A 6 -50.62 -32.36 16.60
CA LEU A 6 -49.55 -31.64 17.30
C LEU A 6 -48.16 -31.88 16.68
N ILE A 7 -47.87 -33.13 16.28
CA ILE A 7 -46.59 -33.49 15.67
C ILE A 7 -46.47 -32.85 14.29
N VAL A 8 -47.58 -32.83 13.53
CA VAL A 8 -47.63 -32.17 12.22
C VAL A 8 -47.43 -30.66 12.36
N GLY A 9 -48.10 -30.01 13.33
CA GLY A 9 -47.96 -28.58 13.60
C GLY A 9 -46.54 -28.18 14.02
N LEU A 10 -45.92 -28.95 14.92
CA LEU A 10 -44.52 -28.73 15.35
C LEU A 10 -43.53 -28.89 14.19
N SER A 11 -43.75 -29.88 13.32
CA SER A 11 -42.89 -30.10 12.16
C SER A 11 -42.95 -28.92 11.20
N VAL A 12 -44.15 -28.44 10.86
CA VAL A 12 -44.34 -27.27 9.98
C VAL A 12 -43.71 -26.01 10.57
N ALA A 13 -43.90 -25.76 11.87
CA ALA A 13 -43.29 -24.61 12.55
C ALA A 13 -41.75 -24.67 12.53
N LEU A 14 -41.17 -25.85 12.73
CA LEU A 14 -39.72 -26.05 12.66
C LEU A 14 -39.18 -25.80 11.24
N PHE A 15 -39.85 -26.32 10.20
CA PHE A 15 -39.44 -26.06 8.81
C PHE A 15 -39.48 -24.58 8.47
N LEU A 16 -40.50 -23.84 8.93
CA LEU A 16 -40.59 -22.40 8.73
C LEU A 16 -39.48 -21.65 9.48
N ALA A 17 -39.22 -22.02 10.73
CA ALA A 17 -38.15 -21.40 11.53
C ALA A 17 -36.76 -21.62 10.91
N VAL A 18 -36.47 -22.85 10.46
CA VAL A 18 -35.22 -23.18 9.77
C VAL A 18 -35.12 -22.43 8.44
N GLY A 19 -36.21 -22.37 7.67
CA GLY A 19 -36.27 -21.63 6.41
C GLY A 19 -35.98 -20.13 6.58
N LEU A 20 -36.58 -19.51 7.60
CA LEU A 20 -36.34 -18.10 7.94
C LEU A 20 -34.89 -17.86 8.40
N LEU A 21 -34.32 -18.77 9.20
CA LEU A 21 -32.94 -18.66 9.65
C LEU A 21 -31.96 -18.78 8.48
N VAL A 22 -32.12 -19.77 7.61
CA VAL A 22 -31.28 -19.95 6.41
C VAL A 22 -31.39 -18.74 5.47
N PHE A 23 -32.59 -18.21 5.27
CA PHE A 23 -32.80 -17.02 4.45
C PHE A 23 -32.14 -15.77 5.07
N GLY A 24 -32.25 -15.59 6.38
CA GLY A 24 -31.60 -14.50 7.12
C GLY A 24 -30.09 -14.55 7.02
N VAL A 25 -29.48 -15.72 7.26
CA VAL A 25 -28.04 -15.94 7.11
C VAL A 25 -27.60 -15.71 5.66
N GLY A 26 -28.35 -16.23 4.69
CA GLY A 26 -28.07 -16.03 3.27
C GLY A 26 -28.05 -14.56 2.86
N ARG A 27 -28.98 -13.74 3.38
CA ARG A 27 -28.99 -12.29 3.14
C ARG A 27 -27.81 -11.57 3.76
N ILE A 28 -27.36 -11.97 4.95
CA ILE A 28 -26.19 -11.38 5.61
C ILE A 28 -24.93 -11.71 4.82
N VAL A 29 -24.72 -12.99 4.46
CA VAL A 29 -23.57 -13.43 3.67
C VAL A 29 -23.57 -12.76 2.29
N TYR A 30 -24.73 -12.68 1.62
CA TYR A 30 -24.85 -11.96 0.35
C TYR A 30 -24.55 -10.47 0.51
N GLY A 31 -25.04 -9.82 1.57
CA GLY A 31 -24.78 -8.41 1.86
C GLY A 31 -23.29 -8.15 2.06
N ILE A 32 -22.62 -9.00 2.85
CA ILE A 32 -21.17 -8.95 3.07
C ILE A 32 -20.43 -9.19 1.74
N ALA A 33 -20.72 -10.27 1.02
CA ALA A 33 -20.06 -10.57 -0.25
C ALA A 33 -20.27 -9.46 -1.29
N HIS A 34 -21.48 -8.91 -1.39
CA HIS A 34 -21.80 -7.82 -2.30
C HIS A 34 -21.15 -6.50 -1.87
N TYR A 35 -21.03 -6.24 -0.57
CA TYR A 35 -20.28 -5.12 -0.01
C TYR A 35 -18.80 -5.22 -0.37
N TYR A 36 -18.15 -6.35 -0.05
CA TYR A 36 -16.74 -6.60 -0.39
C TYR A 36 -16.47 -6.60 -1.90
N LEU A 37 -17.40 -7.10 -2.73
CA LEU A 37 -17.26 -7.10 -4.19
C LEU A 37 -17.54 -5.72 -4.81
N ARG A 38 -18.39 -4.89 -4.19
CA ARG A 38 -18.70 -3.54 -4.67
C ARG A 38 -17.64 -2.53 -4.22
N GLU A 39 -17.01 -2.74 -3.07
CA GLU A 39 -15.93 -1.89 -2.56
C GLU A 39 -14.58 -2.17 -3.21
N ARG A 40 -14.36 -3.37 -3.74
CA ARG A 40 -13.20 -3.63 -4.62
C ARG A 40 -13.43 -2.98 -5.98
N LYS A 41 -13.22 -1.66 -6.06
CA LYS A 41 -12.96 -1.00 -7.35
C LYS A 41 -11.87 -1.80 -8.06
N PRO A 42 -12.01 -2.11 -9.36
CA PRO A 42 -10.93 -2.75 -10.09
C PRO A 42 -9.68 -1.89 -9.93
N GLU A 43 -8.60 -2.52 -9.47
CA GLU A 43 -7.30 -1.88 -9.26
C GLU A 43 -6.88 -1.25 -10.58
N ARG A 44 -6.81 0.09 -10.61
CA ARG A 44 -6.45 0.78 -11.85
C ARG A 44 -4.98 0.52 -12.13
N GLN A 45 -4.66 0.41 -13.41
CA GLN A 45 -3.35 0.01 -13.87
C GLN A 45 -2.84 1.00 -14.90
N PHE A 46 -1.57 1.34 -14.79
CA PHE A 46 -0.85 2.20 -15.72
C PHE A 46 0.48 1.56 -16.08
N ARG A 47 0.80 1.42 -17.37
CA ARG A 47 2.05 0.81 -17.82
C ARG A 47 3.04 1.88 -18.27
N HIS A 48 4.08 2.08 -17.48
CA HIS A 48 5.21 2.93 -17.82
C HIS A 48 6.25 2.13 -18.64
N PRO A 49 6.81 2.68 -19.73
CA PRO A 49 7.73 1.96 -20.60
C PRO A 49 9.00 1.49 -19.88
N GLU A 50 9.49 2.25 -18.90
CA GLU A 50 10.77 1.97 -18.23
C GLU A 50 10.60 1.43 -16.80
N LEU A 51 9.52 1.81 -16.13
CA LEU A 51 9.31 1.50 -14.70
C LEU A 51 8.32 0.35 -14.51
N GLY A 52 7.68 -0.10 -15.60
CA GLY A 52 6.79 -1.26 -15.57
C GLY A 52 5.35 -0.90 -15.20
N LEU A 53 4.71 -1.78 -14.44
CA LEU A 53 3.29 -1.68 -14.11
C LEU A 53 3.11 -0.92 -12.81
N PHE A 54 2.32 0.16 -12.86
CA PHE A 54 1.80 0.83 -11.69
C PHE A 54 0.38 0.33 -11.39
N THR A 55 0.09 0.16 -10.11
CA THR A 55 -1.27 -0.01 -9.59
C THR A 55 -1.64 1.19 -8.73
N SER A 56 -2.94 1.52 -8.68
CA SER A 56 -3.41 2.69 -7.93
C SER A 56 -4.03 2.32 -6.58
N ASP A 57 -3.78 3.15 -5.57
CA ASP A 57 -4.64 3.31 -4.41
C ASP A 57 -5.05 4.80 -4.33
N ASP A 58 -6.33 5.10 -4.59
CA ASP A 58 -6.85 6.46 -4.78
C ASP A 58 -6.05 7.36 -5.75
N ASP A 59 -5.32 8.36 -5.29
CA ASP A 59 -4.49 9.26 -6.11
C ASP A 59 -2.99 8.89 -6.06
N LEU A 60 -2.65 7.80 -5.37
CA LEU A 60 -1.30 7.26 -5.28
C LEU A 60 -1.13 6.08 -6.25
N TRP A 61 0.00 6.09 -6.94
CA TRP A 61 0.37 5.06 -7.90
C TRP A 61 1.65 4.37 -7.45
N MET A 62 1.62 3.05 -7.37
CA MET A 62 2.70 2.24 -6.82
C MET A 62 3.27 1.32 -7.88
N CYS A 63 4.59 1.21 -7.97
CA CYS A 63 5.25 0.17 -8.75
C CYS A 63 6.45 -0.41 -7.99
N GLU A 64 6.89 -1.59 -8.41
CA GLU A 64 8.13 -2.19 -7.92
C GLU A 64 9.16 -2.17 -9.06
N VAL A 65 10.32 -1.59 -8.79
CA VAL A 65 11.43 -1.55 -9.73
C VAL A 65 12.63 -2.27 -9.17
N ARG A 66 13.38 -2.95 -10.03
CA ARG A 66 14.62 -3.60 -9.64
C ARG A 66 15.82 -2.70 -9.95
N ARG A 67 16.62 -2.36 -8.94
CA ARG A 67 17.87 -1.59 -9.04
C ARG A 67 18.96 -2.25 -8.21
N ASP A 68 20.12 -2.45 -8.80
CA ASP A 68 21.30 -3.06 -8.15
C ASP A 68 20.99 -4.39 -7.42
N GLY A 69 20.08 -5.19 -8.00
CA GLY A 69 19.66 -6.48 -7.43
C GLY A 69 18.63 -6.39 -6.29
N ARG A 70 18.15 -5.19 -5.95
CA ARG A 70 17.13 -4.92 -4.92
C ARG A 70 15.83 -4.47 -5.57
N ASP A 71 14.72 -4.88 -4.99
CA ASP A 71 13.39 -4.43 -5.40
C ASP A 71 13.01 -3.23 -4.54
N ILE A 72 12.66 -2.11 -5.18
CA ILE A 72 12.33 -0.84 -4.54
C ILE A 72 10.89 -0.52 -4.90
N ARG A 73 10.06 -0.27 -3.88
CA ARG A 73 8.72 0.26 -4.11
C ARG A 73 8.81 1.76 -4.41
N ILE A 74 8.17 2.19 -5.47
CA ILE A 74 8.03 3.61 -5.79
C ILE A 74 6.57 3.98 -5.65
N VAL A 75 6.29 5.02 -4.88
CA VAL A 75 4.97 5.63 -4.74
C VAL A 75 5.00 7.00 -5.39
N VAL A 76 4.09 7.24 -6.32
CA VAL A 76 4.01 8.47 -7.12
C VAL A 76 2.62 9.06 -6.98
N GLY A 77 2.55 10.35 -6.64
CA GLY A 77 1.30 11.11 -6.65
C GLY A 77 0.75 11.25 -8.07
N GLY A 78 -0.56 11.40 -8.19
CA GLY A 78 -1.17 11.64 -9.48
C GLY A 78 -2.66 11.92 -9.37
N THR A 79 -3.41 11.34 -10.29
CA THR A 79 -4.85 11.50 -10.39
C THR A 79 -5.54 10.15 -10.32
N GLU A 80 -6.86 10.18 -10.31
CA GLU A 80 -7.65 8.96 -10.41
C GLU A 80 -7.44 8.14 -11.70
N SER A 81 -6.78 8.69 -12.73
CA SER A 81 -6.61 8.02 -14.03
C SER A 81 -5.17 7.67 -14.37
N ALA A 82 -4.19 8.43 -13.88
CA ALA A 82 -2.78 8.20 -14.15
C ALA A 82 -1.87 8.84 -13.07
N PRO A 83 -0.64 8.31 -12.89
CA PRO A 83 0.41 8.99 -12.13
C PRO A 83 0.79 10.32 -12.78
N SER A 84 1.31 11.25 -11.97
CA SER A 84 1.81 12.53 -12.47
C SER A 84 3.04 12.33 -13.35
N GLU A 85 3.00 12.82 -14.59
CA GLU A 85 4.16 12.77 -15.50
C GLU A 85 5.37 13.50 -14.93
N LYS A 86 5.13 14.61 -14.21
CA LYS A 86 6.17 15.42 -13.58
C LYS A 86 6.88 14.66 -12.46
N LEU A 87 6.12 13.97 -11.61
CA LEU A 87 6.67 13.19 -10.51
C LEU A 87 7.31 11.88 -11.00
N LEU A 88 6.78 11.28 -12.07
CA LEU A 88 7.44 10.15 -12.75
C LEU A 88 8.82 10.54 -13.29
N ALA A 89 8.93 11.69 -13.96
CA ALA A 89 10.21 12.19 -14.46
C ALA A 89 11.22 12.40 -13.32
N GLN A 90 10.77 12.97 -12.19
CA GLN A 90 11.60 13.09 -11.01
C GLN A 90 12.06 11.72 -10.49
N GLY A 91 11.14 10.75 -10.41
CA GLY A 91 11.48 9.39 -10.00
C GLY A 91 12.53 8.76 -10.89
N GLN A 92 12.43 8.93 -12.22
CA GLN A 92 13.46 8.47 -13.15
C GLN A 92 14.81 9.15 -12.90
N GLU A 93 14.82 10.46 -12.63
CA GLU A 93 16.06 11.20 -12.34
C GLU A 93 16.72 10.70 -11.04
N ILE A 94 15.94 10.49 -9.98
CA ILE A 94 16.42 9.95 -8.70
C ILE A 94 16.97 8.54 -8.92
N LEU A 95 16.25 7.67 -9.64
CA LEU A 95 16.72 6.33 -9.95
C LEU A 95 17.99 6.31 -10.82
N GLY A 96 18.17 7.32 -11.67
CA GLY A 96 19.40 7.49 -12.46
C GLY A 96 20.61 7.82 -11.59
N ARG A 97 20.41 8.38 -10.40
CA ARG A 97 21.44 8.72 -9.40
C ARG A 97 21.28 7.94 -8.10
N PHE A 98 20.64 6.77 -8.18
CA PHE A 98 20.11 6.07 -7.02
C PHE A 98 21.14 5.85 -5.90
N ALA A 99 22.30 5.28 -6.23
CA ALA A 99 23.35 4.98 -5.25
C ALA A 99 23.88 6.24 -4.53
N GLU A 100 23.99 7.36 -5.24
CA GLU A 100 24.44 8.64 -4.66
C GLU A 100 23.40 9.19 -3.68
N VAL A 101 22.13 9.24 -4.11
CA VAL A 101 21.04 9.78 -3.29
C VAL A 101 20.78 8.88 -2.06
N GLU A 102 20.82 7.57 -2.23
CA GLU A 102 20.68 6.59 -1.14
C GLU A 102 21.79 6.76 -0.10
N GLN A 103 23.05 6.87 -0.56
CA GLN A 103 24.17 7.07 0.35
C GLN A 103 24.01 8.37 1.15
N ARG A 104 23.60 9.47 0.51
CA ARG A 104 23.36 10.75 1.19
C ARG A 104 22.25 10.64 2.23
N ALA A 105 21.18 9.90 1.94
CA ALA A 105 20.10 9.65 2.90
C ALA A 105 20.59 8.85 4.12
N ILE A 106 21.35 7.77 3.89
CA ILE A 106 21.88 6.91 4.95
C ILE A 106 22.86 7.68 5.83
N GLU A 107 23.77 8.46 5.23
CA GLU A 107 24.71 9.31 5.96
C GLU A 107 23.95 10.33 6.81
N PHE A 108 22.95 11.00 6.23
CA PHE A 108 22.12 11.95 6.97
C PHE A 108 21.41 11.29 8.15
N LEU A 109 20.76 10.14 7.93
CA LEU A 109 20.05 9.40 8.97
C LEU A 109 20.99 9.00 10.12
N ARG A 110 22.19 8.47 9.82
CA ARG A 110 23.19 8.10 10.84
C ARG A 110 23.73 9.29 11.65
N THR A 111 23.74 10.50 11.09
CA THR A 111 24.15 11.70 11.83
C THR A 111 23.08 12.20 12.80
N ARG A 112 21.82 11.83 12.57
CA ARG A 112 20.65 12.30 13.34
C ARG A 112 20.15 11.27 14.33
N GLU A 113 20.14 10.00 13.94
CA GLU A 113 19.51 8.92 14.68
C GLU A 113 20.57 7.95 15.21
N ALA A 114 20.88 8.04 16.50
CA ALA A 114 21.91 7.22 17.13
C ALA A 114 21.59 5.71 17.06
N GLU A 115 20.30 5.35 17.05
CA GLU A 115 19.81 3.96 16.95
C GLU A 115 20.17 3.30 15.62
N VAL A 116 20.42 4.10 14.58
CA VAL A 116 20.67 3.65 13.21
C VAL A 116 22.18 3.45 12.92
N LEU A 117 23.06 3.94 13.80
CA LEU A 117 24.52 3.99 13.57
C LEU A 117 25.12 2.65 13.13
N ASP A 118 24.71 1.56 13.76
CA ASP A 118 25.25 0.22 13.51
C ASP A 118 24.31 -0.66 12.67
N GLY A 119 23.22 -0.09 12.15
CA GLY A 119 22.20 -0.76 11.36
C GLY A 119 22.60 -1.01 9.91
N THR A 120 22.16 -2.15 9.38
CA THR A 120 22.09 -2.39 7.94
C THR A 120 20.72 -1.97 7.46
N LEU A 121 20.67 -0.76 6.90
CA LEU A 121 19.48 -0.17 6.34
C LEU A 121 19.25 -0.69 4.91
N GLU A 122 18.04 -1.13 4.65
CA GLU A 122 17.58 -1.48 3.32
C GLU A 122 16.49 -0.49 2.90
N LEU A 123 16.66 0.13 1.73
CA LEU A 123 15.62 1.00 1.19
C LEU A 123 14.37 0.16 0.87
N TYR A 124 13.27 0.55 1.47
CA TYR A 124 11.96 -0.07 1.33
C TYR A 124 11.11 0.67 0.29
N ALA A 125 11.06 2.00 0.36
CA ALA A 125 10.23 2.82 -0.51
C ALA A 125 10.87 4.16 -0.90
N LEU A 126 10.48 4.65 -2.09
CA LEU A 126 10.70 6.01 -2.58
C LEU A 126 9.34 6.65 -2.86
N ASP A 127 9.03 7.71 -2.14
CA ASP A 127 7.77 8.43 -2.23
C ASP A 127 7.96 9.80 -2.88
N ILE A 128 7.21 10.06 -3.96
CA ILE A 128 7.24 11.31 -4.73
C ILE A 128 5.81 11.75 -4.98
N ILE A 129 5.23 12.52 -4.03
CA ILE A 129 3.78 12.70 -3.94
C ILE A 129 3.34 14.15 -4.21
N ASP A 130 4.12 15.15 -3.84
CA ASP A 130 3.72 16.56 -3.91
C ASP A 130 3.99 17.18 -5.30
N GLU A 131 2.95 17.34 -6.13
CA GLU A 131 3.08 17.97 -7.46
C GLU A 131 3.55 19.44 -7.40
N GLN A 132 3.24 20.16 -6.32
CA GLN A 132 3.63 21.55 -6.15
C GLN A 132 5.13 21.67 -5.83
N ARG A 133 5.68 20.64 -5.19
CA ARG A 133 7.09 20.52 -4.81
C ARG A 133 7.66 19.22 -5.36
N PRO A 134 7.84 19.12 -6.69
CA PRO A 134 8.25 17.88 -7.35
C PRO A 134 9.64 17.40 -6.92
N ASP A 135 10.48 18.32 -6.45
CA ASP A 135 11.85 18.04 -6.01
C ASP A 135 11.90 17.57 -4.54
N ASP A 136 10.75 17.56 -3.85
CA ASP A 136 10.60 17.01 -2.52
C ASP A 136 10.18 15.54 -2.64
N PHE A 137 10.89 14.66 -1.95
CA PHE A 137 10.64 13.22 -1.95
C PHE A 137 11.09 12.59 -0.64
N THR A 138 10.65 11.36 -0.37
CA THR A 138 11.02 10.63 0.85
C THR A 138 11.62 9.29 0.51
N PHE A 139 12.69 8.94 1.21
CA PHE A 139 13.20 7.57 1.26
C PHE A 139 12.79 6.92 2.58
N GLU A 140 12.23 5.71 2.49
CA GLU A 140 11.94 4.88 3.65
C GLU A 140 12.91 3.71 3.72
N PHE A 141 13.49 3.48 4.89
CA PHE A 141 14.46 2.43 5.16
C PHE A 141 13.97 1.52 6.27
N ILE A 142 14.23 0.23 6.16
CA ILE A 142 14.01 -0.74 7.24
C ILE A 142 15.37 -1.20 7.75
N ASP A 143 15.55 -1.31 9.08
CA ASP A 143 16.71 -2.02 9.64
C ASP A 143 16.48 -3.52 9.45
N SER A 144 17.28 -4.14 8.58
CA SER A 144 17.22 -5.59 8.27
C SER A 144 17.33 -6.49 9.52
N ARG A 145 17.87 -5.99 10.63
CA ARG A 145 17.98 -6.74 11.90
C ARG A 145 16.74 -6.61 12.78
N ASN A 146 16.03 -5.48 12.68
CA ASN A 146 14.95 -5.10 13.59
C ASN A 146 13.81 -4.46 12.80
N GLY A 147 13.29 -5.16 11.80
CA GLY A 147 12.31 -4.66 10.82
C GLY A 147 10.93 -4.24 11.37
N GLU A 148 10.86 -3.93 12.66
CA GLU A 148 9.72 -3.35 13.36
C GLU A 148 9.53 -1.87 13.03
N ARG A 149 10.56 -1.17 12.54
CA ARG A 149 10.50 0.28 12.29
C ARG A 149 10.94 0.65 10.87
N ALA A 150 10.17 1.54 10.24
CA ALA A 150 10.54 2.20 9.00
C ALA A 150 11.08 3.60 9.29
N TRP A 151 12.35 3.85 8.98
CA TRP A 151 12.99 5.15 9.09
C TRP A 151 12.80 5.96 7.83
N ARG A 152 12.51 7.24 7.97
CA ARG A 152 12.26 8.16 6.86
C ARG A 152 13.36 9.20 6.75
N VAL A 153 13.73 9.52 5.52
CA VAL A 153 14.53 10.68 5.18
C VAL A 153 13.78 11.50 4.15
N GLU A 154 13.35 12.69 4.55
CA GLU A 154 12.70 13.64 3.66
C GLU A 154 13.75 14.53 2.99
N PHE A 155 13.68 14.59 1.67
CA PHE A 155 14.44 15.50 0.84
C PHE A 155 13.57 16.71 0.50
N VAL A 156 14.15 17.90 0.63
CA VAL A 156 13.53 19.17 0.21
C VAL A 156 14.44 19.84 -0.81
N ALA A 157 13.92 20.06 -2.01
CA ALA A 157 14.69 20.52 -3.16
C ALA A 157 15.96 19.68 -3.42
N GLY A 158 15.84 18.35 -3.34
CA GLY A 158 16.93 17.41 -3.59
C GLY A 158 17.99 17.27 -2.48
N GLU A 159 17.79 17.90 -1.32
CA GLU A 159 18.69 17.83 -0.16
C GLU A 159 18.00 17.18 1.04
N PRO A 160 18.64 16.25 1.79
CA PRO A 160 18.03 15.65 2.97
C PRO A 160 17.88 16.70 4.08
N ARG A 161 16.67 16.84 4.63
CA ARG A 161 16.35 17.88 5.64
C ARG A 161 15.77 17.35 6.93
N HIS A 162 14.92 16.34 6.85
CA HIS A 162 14.19 15.81 8.01
C HIS A 162 14.35 14.30 8.11
N THR A 163 14.35 13.81 9.34
CA THR A 163 14.27 12.39 9.68
C THR A 163 12.98 12.14 10.44
N GLY A 164 12.45 10.93 10.31
CA GLY A 164 11.28 10.46 11.04
C GLY A 164 11.24 8.95 11.07
N PHE A 165 10.23 8.39 11.73
CA PHE A 165 9.99 6.95 11.69
C PHE A 165 8.52 6.64 11.93
N ASP A 166 8.09 5.49 11.42
CA ASP A 166 6.81 4.86 11.73
C ASP A 166 7.07 3.54 12.45
N ASP A 167 6.27 3.27 13.49
CA ASP A 167 6.21 2.02 14.26
C ASP A 167 5.11 1.06 13.73
#